data_AF-A0A397SV72-F1
#
_entry.id   AF-A0A397SV72-F1
#
_cell.length_a   1.000
_cell.length_b   1.000
_cell.length_c   1.000
_cell.angle_alpha   90.00
_cell.angle_beta   90.00
_cell.angle_gamma   90.00
#
_symmetry.space_group_name_H-M   'P 1'
#
loop_
_entity.id
_entity.type
_entity.pdbx_description
1 polymer ?
#
loop_
_entity_poly.entity_id
_entity_poly.type
_entity_poly.pdbx_seq_one_letter_code
_entity_poly.pdbx_strand_id
1 'polypeptide(L)'
;MKPNKDNKAIQRFIERMKGKHKSKILTPGERFSYVVTHPDMTFDLHGRKLMPTKGERMEFVDVAKELGKELDLYHYFEKTIIGLCARFIIWELPQQKPGLGQYCDFE
;
A
#
# COMPACT_ATOMS: atom_id res chain seq x y z
N MET A 1 18.03 -15.31 6.56
CA MET A 1 18.27 -14.09 7.36
C MET A 1 16.93 -13.57 7.87
N LYS A 2 16.71 -13.44 9.18
CA LYS A 2 15.49 -12.83 9.71
C LYS A 2 15.63 -11.30 9.64
N PRO A 3 14.63 -10.54 9.18
CA PRO A 3 14.69 -9.08 9.17
C PRO A 3 14.76 -8.54 10.61
N ASN A 4 15.57 -7.51 10.85
CA ASN A 4 15.62 -6.83 12.16
C ASN A 4 14.43 -5.88 12.38
N LYS A 5 13.74 -5.47 11.29
CA LYS A 5 12.63 -4.52 11.36
C LYS A 5 11.36 -5.21 11.88
N ASP A 6 10.80 -4.69 12.96
CA ASP A 6 9.48 -5.08 13.45
C ASP A 6 8.37 -4.60 12.51
N ASN A 7 7.93 -5.47 11.60
CA ASN A 7 6.89 -5.14 10.63
C ASN A 7 5.50 -5.50 11.18
N LYS A 8 4.97 -4.63 12.05
CA LYS A 8 3.64 -4.78 12.67
C LYS A 8 2.50 -4.98 11.66
N ALA A 9 2.59 -4.38 10.47
CA ALA A 9 1.57 -4.54 9.44
C ALA A 9 1.53 -5.98 8.90
N ILE A 10 2.69 -6.58 8.64
CA ILE A 10 2.78 -7.97 8.18
C ILE A 10 2.37 -8.93 9.31
N GLN A 11 2.76 -8.67 10.55
CA GLN A 11 2.35 -9.51 11.69
C GLN A 11 0.83 -9.56 11.82
N ARG A 12 0.16 -8.40 11.86
CA ARG A 12 -1.31 -8.31 11.91
C ARG A 12 -1.99 -9.00 10.72
N PHE A 13 -1.43 -8.84 9.52
CA PHE A 13 -1.90 -9.53 8.32
C PHE A 13 -1.83 -11.06 8.51
N ILE A 14 -0.66 -11.59 8.88
CA ILE A 14 -0.46 -13.03 9.06
C ILE A 14 -1.35 -13.60 10.18
N GLU A 15 -1.45 -12.90 11.31
CA GLU A 15 -2.32 -13.29 12.43
C GLU A 15 -3.79 -13.41 11.99
N ARG A 16 -4.29 -12.41 11.27
CA ARG A 16 -5.67 -12.43 10.74
C ARG A 16 -5.87 -13.55 9.72
N MET A 17 -4.93 -13.75 8.80
CA MET A 17 -5.04 -14.79 7.78
C MET A 17 -4.99 -16.19 8.38
N LYS A 18 -4.15 -16.42 9.40
CA LYS A 18 -4.13 -17.69 10.15
C LYS A 18 -5.45 -17.96 10.87
N GLY A 19 -6.08 -16.92 11.42
CA GLY A 19 -7.39 -17.03 12.06
C GLY A 19 -8.52 -17.38 11.09
N LYS A 20 -8.57 -16.73 9.92
CA LYS A 20 -9.64 -16.90 8.93
C LYS A 20 -9.44 -18.10 7.99
N HIS A 21 -8.20 -18.39 7.62
CA HIS A 21 -7.85 -19.39 6.61
C HIS A 21 -6.85 -20.39 7.17
N LYS A 22 -7.36 -21.34 7.99
CA LYS A 22 -6.54 -22.38 8.64
C LYS A 22 -5.72 -23.25 7.67
N SER A 23 -6.11 -23.30 6.39
CA SER A 23 -5.38 -24.00 5.33
C SER A 23 -4.17 -23.23 4.78
N LYS A 24 -4.09 -21.91 4.98
CA LYS A 24 -3.02 -21.05 4.44
C LYS A 24 -1.99 -20.73 5.52
N ILE A 25 -1.33 -21.77 6.02
CA ILE A 25 -0.27 -21.65 7.03
C ILE A 25 1.03 -21.29 6.31
N LEU A 26 1.49 -20.05 6.50
CA LEU A 26 2.81 -19.62 6.03
C LEU A 26 3.90 -20.12 6.96
N THR A 27 4.92 -20.75 6.38
CA THR A 27 6.15 -21.08 7.11
C THR A 27 7.03 -19.84 7.29
N PRO A 28 7.73 -19.68 8.43
CA PRO A 28 8.61 -18.53 8.62
C PRO A 28 9.68 -18.42 7.54
N GLY A 29 9.70 -17.31 6.81
CA GLY A 29 10.65 -17.06 5.71
C GLY A 29 10.11 -17.39 4.32
N GLU A 30 8.93 -17.98 4.23
CA GLU A 30 8.22 -18.21 2.97
C GLU A 30 7.76 -16.89 2.35
N ARG A 31 7.91 -16.78 1.03
CA ARG A 31 7.39 -15.65 0.26
C ARG A 31 5.95 -15.92 -0.12
N PHE A 32 5.10 -14.91 0.02
CA PHE A 32 3.70 -14.97 -0.38
C PHE A 32 3.34 -13.77 -1.23
N SER A 33 2.37 -13.95 -2.12
CA SER A 33 1.82 -12.86 -2.92
C SER A 33 0.61 -12.27 -2.22
N TYR A 34 0.50 -10.95 -2.21
CA TYR A 34 -0.61 -10.23 -1.59
C TYR A 34 -1.08 -9.07 -2.46
N VAL A 35 -2.31 -8.65 -2.24
CA VAL A 35 -2.91 -7.43 -2.79
C VAL A 35 -3.45 -6.55 -1.66
N VAL A 36 -3.68 -5.28 -1.95
CA VAL A 36 -4.36 -4.35 -1.03
C VAL A 36 -5.77 -4.15 -1.55
N THR A 37 -6.76 -4.53 -0.75
CA THR A 37 -8.18 -4.40 -1.08
C THR A 37 -8.78 -3.18 -0.41
N HIS A 38 -9.95 -2.76 -0.88
CA HIS A 38 -10.76 -1.82 -0.12
C HIS A 38 -11.09 -2.45 1.24
N PRO A 39 -10.91 -1.69 2.34
CA PRO A 39 -11.33 -2.18 3.62
C PRO A 39 -12.84 -2.23 3.75
N ASP A 40 -13.32 -3.28 4.40
CA ASP A 40 -14.68 -3.30 4.92
C ASP A 40 -14.84 -2.13 5.91
N MET A 41 -15.91 -1.33 5.76
CA MET A 41 -16.15 -0.23 6.68
C MET A 41 -16.58 -0.79 8.04
N THR A 42 -15.69 -0.67 9.02
CA THR A 42 -15.99 -1.04 10.40
C THR A 42 -16.22 0.22 11.24
N PHE A 43 -17.15 0.12 12.18
CA PHE A 43 -17.49 1.20 13.10
C PHE A 43 -17.27 0.72 14.53
N ASP A 44 -16.91 1.63 15.43
CA ASP A 44 -16.91 1.34 16.85
C ASP A 44 -18.33 1.39 17.45
N LEU A 45 -18.46 1.03 18.73
CA LEU A 45 -19.75 1.06 19.45
C LEU A 45 -20.35 2.47 19.55
N HIS A 46 -19.57 3.52 19.30
CA HIS A 46 -19.99 4.91 19.28
C HIS A 46 -20.29 5.42 17.85
N GLY A 47 -20.29 4.54 16.84
CA GLY A 47 -20.55 4.88 15.45
C GLY A 47 -19.40 5.60 14.74
N ARG A 48 -18.20 5.67 15.31
CA ARG A 48 -17.03 6.26 14.66
C ARG A 48 -16.43 5.26 13.68
N LYS A 49 -16.14 5.74 12.46
CA LYS A 49 -15.50 4.93 11.43
C LYS A 49 -14.09 4.55 11.87
N LEU A 50 -13.83 3.25 11.98
CA LEU A 50 -12.49 2.75 12.23
C LEU A 50 -11.66 2.90 10.95
N MET A 51 -10.41 3.32 11.11
CA MET A 51 -9.44 3.39 10.03
C MET A 51 -8.59 2.12 10.04
N PRO A 52 -8.86 1.17 9.14
CA PRO A 52 -8.11 -0.07 9.09
C PRO A 52 -6.68 0.21 8.63
N THR A 53 -5.75 -0.43 9.33
CA THR A 53 -4.33 -0.40 9.07
C THR A 53 -3.98 -1.13 7.77
N LYS A 54 -2.78 -0.89 7.25
CA LYS A 54 -2.33 -1.51 6.00
C LYS A 54 -2.42 -3.05 6.03
N GLY A 55 -2.05 -3.67 7.14
CA GLY A 55 -2.12 -5.14 7.30
C GLY A 55 -3.54 -5.70 7.29
N GLU A 56 -4.51 -4.90 7.74
CA GLU A 56 -5.93 -5.28 7.72
C GLU A 56 -6.53 -5.18 6.30
N ARG A 57 -5.97 -4.31 5.45
CA ARG A 57 -6.34 -4.17 4.02
C ARG A 57 -5.63 -5.16 3.10
N MET A 58 -4.59 -5.85 3.57
CA MET A 58 -3.84 -6.82 2.76
C MET A 58 -4.62 -8.12 2.64
N GLU A 59 -4.66 -8.75 1.47
CA GLU A 59 -5.24 -10.08 1.29
C GLU A 59 -4.33 -10.96 0.43
N PHE A 60 -4.38 -12.28 0.61
CA PHE A 60 -3.73 -13.18 -0.34
C PHE A 60 -4.43 -13.07 -1.70
N VAL A 61 -3.66 -13.18 -2.78
CA VAL A 61 -4.16 -13.02 -4.16
C VAL A 61 -5.31 -13.98 -4.45
N ASP A 62 -5.16 -15.23 -4.03
CA ASP A 62 -6.14 -16.30 -4.22
C ASP A 62 -7.42 -16.05 -3.38
N VAL A 63 -7.28 -15.69 -2.11
CA VAL A 63 -8.41 -15.32 -1.22
C VAL A 63 -9.17 -14.13 -1.80
N ALA A 64 -8.48 -13.09 -2.28
CA ALA A 64 -9.12 -11.90 -2.83
C ALA A 64 -9.92 -12.24 -4.09
N LYS A 65 -9.39 -13.11 -4.96
CA LYS A 65 -10.08 -13.61 -6.15
C LYS A 65 -11.30 -14.45 -5.81
N GLU A 66 -11.15 -15.42 -4.89
CA GLU A 66 -12.22 -16.31 -4.44
C GLU A 66 -13.39 -15.52 -3.83
N LEU A 67 -13.09 -14.49 -3.04
CA LEU A 67 -14.09 -13.65 -2.38
C LEU A 67 -14.58 -12.48 -3.25
N GLY A 68 -14.05 -12.30 -4.47
CA GLY A 68 -14.41 -11.19 -5.34
C GLY A 68 -14.14 -9.81 -4.72
N LYS A 69 -13.08 -9.67 -3.91
CA LYS A 69 -12.78 -8.41 -3.22
C LYS A 69 -12.29 -7.33 -4.18
N GLU A 70 -12.82 -6.12 -4.01
CA GLU A 70 -12.37 -4.96 -4.77
C GLU A 70 -10.97 -4.51 -4.34
N LEU A 71 -10.12 -4.22 -5.32
CA LEU A 71 -8.77 -3.69 -5.10
C LEU A 71 -8.84 -2.19 -4.78
N ASP A 72 -8.04 -1.75 -3.81
CA ASP A 72 -7.84 -0.31 -3.57
C ASP A 72 -6.89 0.23 -4.65
N LEU A 73 -7.43 0.55 -5.83
CA LEU A 73 -6.64 1.04 -6.96
C LEU A 73 -5.91 2.33 -6.60
N TYR A 74 -6.54 3.21 -5.81
CA TYR A 74 -5.96 4.48 -5.40
C TYR A 74 -4.63 4.27 -4.65
N HIS A 75 -4.54 3.24 -3.80
CA HIS A 75 -3.29 2.87 -3.14
C HIS A 75 -2.13 2.65 -4.13
N TYR A 76 -2.38 1.99 -5.25
CA TYR A 76 -1.36 1.69 -6.26
C TYR A 76 -1.03 2.91 -7.12
N PHE A 77 -2.05 3.70 -7.46
CA PHE A 77 -1.86 4.94 -8.21
C PHE A 77 -0.96 5.90 -7.44
N GLU A 78 -1.34 6.22 -6.21
CA GLU A 78 -0.66 7.21 -5.38
C GLU A 78 0.79 6.81 -5.05
N LYS A 79 1.03 5.53 -4.71
CA LYS A 79 2.34 5.10 -4.19
C LYS A 79 3.36 4.71 -5.26
N THR A 80 2.91 4.37 -6.46
CA THR A 80 3.83 3.80 -7.48
C THR A 80 3.62 4.41 -8.84
N ILE A 81 2.39 4.42 -9.36
CA ILE A 81 2.13 4.80 -10.76
C ILE A 81 2.42 6.28 -10.98
N ILE A 82 1.94 7.17 -10.10
CA ILE A 82 2.17 8.62 -10.24
C ILE A 82 3.66 8.96 -10.27
N GLY A 83 4.46 8.37 -9.37
CA GLY A 83 5.90 8.61 -9.31
C GLY A 83 6.66 8.08 -10.53
N LEU A 84 6.19 6.99 -11.13
CA LEU A 84 6.75 6.47 -12.39
C LEU A 84 6.37 7.37 -13.57
N CYS A 85 5.11 7.79 -13.66
CA CYS A 85 4.60 8.66 -14.72
C CYS A 85 5.24 10.06 -14.70
N ALA A 86 5.47 10.64 -13.52
CA ALA A 86 6.06 11.97 -13.36
C ALA A 86 7.43 12.10 -14.04
N ARG A 87 8.22 11.02 -14.11
CA ARG A 87 9.53 11.01 -14.79
C ARG A 87 9.42 11.28 -16.28
N PHE A 88 8.32 10.88 -16.90
CA PHE A 88 8.11 11.09 -18.34
C PHE A 88 7.67 12.53 -18.65
N ILE A 89 6.98 13.20 -17.71
CA ILE A 89 6.52 14.59 -17.89
C ILE A 89 7.70 15.58 -17.83
N ILE A 90 8.69 15.32 -16.98
CA ILE A 90 9.89 16.17 -16.84
C ILE A 90 10.71 16.22 -18.15
N TRP A 91 10.55 15.25 -19.05
CA TRP A 91 11.31 15.19 -20.30
C TRP A 91 10.79 16.14 -21.40
N GLU A 92 9.52 16.54 -21.33
CA GLU A 92 8.91 17.46 -22.31
C GLU A 92 8.94 18.94 -21.88
N LEU A 93 9.25 19.22 -20.61
CA LEU A 93 9.51 20.58 -20.18
C LEU A 93 10.88 21.02 -20.72
N PRO A 94 11.00 22.21 -21.35
CA PRO A 94 12.30 22.71 -21.76
C PRO A 94 13.23 22.68 -20.56
N GLN A 95 14.33 21.94 -20.68
CA GLN A 95 15.39 21.92 -19.68
C GLN A 95 15.76 23.37 -19.38
N GLN A 96 15.32 23.91 -18.24
CA GLN A 96 15.90 25.14 -17.74
C GLN A 96 17.35 24.80 -17.49
N LYS A 97 18.22 25.27 -18.39
CA LYS A 97 19.65 25.09 -18.31
C LYS A 97 20.09 25.57 -16.92
N PRO A 98 20.79 24.77 -16.12
CA PRO A 98 21.31 25.25 -14.85
C PRO A 98 22.42 26.24 -15.15
N GLY A 99 22.09 27.52 -15.14
CA GLY A 99 23.03 28.58 -15.46
C GLY A 99 22.34 29.90 -15.74
N LEU A 100 21.85 30.55 -14.68
CA LEU A 100 21.90 31.99 -14.42
C LEU A 100 20.97 32.26 -13.24
N GLY A 101 21.58 32.43 -12.06
CA GLY A 101 20.84 32.90 -10.90
C GLY A 101 20.32 34.30 -11.15
N GLN A 102 19.15 34.59 -10.60
CA GLN A 102 18.86 35.89 -9.99
C GLN A 102 17.60 35.75 -9.14
N TYR A 103 17.71 36.31 -7.94
CA TYR A 103 16.63 36.58 -7.01
C TYR A 103 15.42 37.19 -7.73
N CYS A 104 14.22 36.77 -7.37
CA CYS A 104 13.04 37.60 -7.55
C CYS A 104 12.53 37.96 -6.15
N ASP A 105 12.77 39.21 -5.80
CA ASP A 105 12.22 39.92 -4.66
C ASP A 105 10.69 39.92 -4.74
N PHE A 106 10.04 39.72 -3.59
CA PHE A 106 8.62 39.98 -3.42
C PHE A 106 8.46 41.45 -3.02
N GLU A 107 7.87 42.26 -3.90
CA GLU A 107 7.12 43.46 -3.49
C GLU A 107 5.67 43.08 -3.14
#